data_AF-A0AAV5N4X1-F1
#
_entry.id   AF-A0AAV5N4X1-F1
#
_cell.length_a   1.000
_cell.length_b   1.000
_cell.length_c   1.000
_cell.angle_alpha   90.00
_cell.angle_beta   90.00
_cell.angle_gamma   90.00
#
_symmetry.space_group_name_H-M   'P 1'
#
loop_
_entity.id
_entity.type
_entity.pdbx_description
1 polymer ?
#
loop_
_entity_poly.entity_id
_entity_poly.type
_entity_poly.pdbx_seq_one_letter_code
_entity_poly.pdbx_strand_id
1 'polypeptide(L)'
;MAYQTVSSIQTLFKASLLLLPFSFSLMPVQAASSGTINFLGRIVEAGCETTYSTNQLTQTCMDGNKSVKQQMTLQAAANGAVIQGKNQPNQVSFRWIDKEKKLGIAEITYN
;
A
#
# COMPACT_ATOMS: atom_id res chain seq x y z
N MET A 1 49.47 -54.00 42.16
CA MET A 1 49.13 -53.31 43.42
C MET A 1 49.99 -52.08 43.54
N ALA A 2 49.38 -50.90 43.80
CA ALA A 2 49.94 -49.75 44.54
C ALA A 2 51.24 -49.08 44.04
N TYR A 3 51.47 -47.76 44.06
CA TYR A 3 50.70 -46.55 44.32
C TYR A 3 51.58 -45.37 43.82
N GLN A 4 50.93 -44.25 43.53
CA GLN A 4 51.43 -42.96 43.04
C GLN A 4 52.53 -42.28 43.89
N THR A 5 53.29 -41.35 43.28
CA THR A 5 53.55 -39.94 43.71
C THR A 5 54.27 -39.22 42.53
N VAL A 6 53.71 -38.26 41.79
CA VAL A 6 53.35 -36.83 42.03
C VAL A 6 54.53 -35.91 42.41
N SER A 7 54.60 -34.77 41.69
CA SER A 7 55.43 -33.55 41.85
C SER A 7 56.59 -33.49 40.83
N SER A 8 56.59 -32.61 39.84
CA SER A 8 56.57 -31.16 40.03
C SER A 8 55.74 -30.42 38.98
N ILE A 9 54.72 -29.74 39.48
CA ILE A 9 54.02 -28.63 38.83
C ILE A 9 54.95 -27.43 38.90
N GLN A 10 55.41 -26.90 37.76
CA GLN A 10 55.62 -25.46 37.58
C GLN A 10 56.00 -25.15 36.13
N THR A 11 55.58 -23.96 35.70
CA THR A 11 55.87 -23.32 34.42
C THR A 11 55.16 -23.90 33.19
N LEU A 12 53.95 -23.39 32.94
CA LEU A 12 53.67 -22.53 31.78
C LEU A 12 52.18 -22.14 31.78
N PHE A 13 51.76 -21.46 32.85
CA PHE A 13 50.63 -20.55 32.82
C PHE A 13 51.04 -19.34 31.96
N LYS A 14 50.82 -19.38 30.65
CA LYS A 14 50.77 -18.16 29.84
C LYS A 14 50.06 -18.44 28.52
N ALA A 15 48.96 -17.71 28.33
CA ALA A 15 48.28 -17.48 27.07
C ALA A 15 47.55 -18.69 26.46
N SER A 16 46.40 -19.06 27.02
CA SER A 16 45.32 -19.62 26.21
C SER A 16 43.97 -19.30 26.82
N LEU A 17 43.70 -18.01 26.94
CA LEU A 17 42.38 -17.47 27.29
C LEU A 17 42.13 -16.33 26.31
N LEU A 18 41.47 -16.62 25.18
CA LEU A 18 40.73 -15.68 24.30
C LEU A 18 40.45 -16.33 22.94
N LEU A 19 39.59 -17.35 22.91
CA LEU A 19 38.82 -17.71 21.71
C LEU A 19 37.39 -18.00 22.15
N LEU A 20 36.69 -16.95 22.61
CA LEU A 20 35.24 -16.95 22.67
C LEU A 20 34.75 -16.72 21.22
N PRO A 21 34.11 -17.69 20.55
CA PRO A 21 33.46 -17.40 19.29
C PRO A 21 32.33 -16.41 19.59
N PHE A 22 32.46 -15.21 19.05
CA PHE A 22 31.40 -14.21 19.06
C PHE A 22 30.28 -14.75 18.17
N SER A 23 29.37 -15.51 18.76
CA SER A 23 28.15 -15.97 18.11
C SER A 23 27.27 -14.75 17.85
N PHE A 24 27.52 -14.06 16.73
CA PHE A 24 26.62 -13.05 16.21
C PHE A 24 25.31 -13.73 15.83
N SER A 25 24.34 -13.70 16.74
CA SER A 25 22.96 -14.05 16.45
C SER A 25 22.42 -13.05 15.42
N LEU A 26 22.48 -13.41 14.14
CA LEU A 26 21.76 -12.73 13.07
C LEU A 26 20.27 -12.98 13.29
N MET A 27 19.64 -12.13 14.09
CA MET A 27 18.18 -12.07 14.19
C MET A 27 17.64 -11.67 12.80
N PRO A 28 16.78 -12.47 12.15
CA PRO A 28 16.13 -12.04 10.93
C PRO A 28 15.23 -10.85 11.28
N VAL A 29 15.57 -9.68 10.75
CA VAL A 29 14.68 -8.51 10.78
C VAL A 29 13.48 -8.85 9.90
N GLN A 30 12.40 -9.27 10.55
CA GLN A 30 11.14 -9.56 9.87
C GLN A 30 10.49 -8.21 9.55
N ALA A 31 10.67 -7.74 8.31
CA ALA A 31 9.97 -6.56 7.82
C ALA A 31 8.47 -6.82 7.89
N ALA A 32 7.72 -5.95 8.56
CA ALA A 32 6.26 -6.04 8.60
C ALA A 32 5.72 -5.96 7.17
N SER A 33 5.13 -7.05 6.67
CA SER A 33 4.62 -7.14 5.30
C SER A 33 3.28 -6.42 5.09
N SER A 34 2.72 -5.84 6.15
CA SER A 34 1.43 -5.17 6.13
C SER A 34 1.42 -3.95 7.06
N GLY A 35 0.64 -2.95 6.69
CA GLY A 35 0.43 -1.72 7.44
C GLY A 35 -0.87 -1.06 7.00
N THR A 36 -1.40 -0.16 7.83
CA THR A 36 -2.64 0.56 7.55
C THR A 36 -2.33 1.97 7.09
N ILE A 37 -2.80 2.34 5.89
CA ILE A 37 -2.78 3.72 5.42
C ILE A 37 -4.12 4.37 5.79
N ASN A 38 -4.06 5.40 6.64
CA ASN A 38 -5.24 6.18 7.02
C ASN A 38 -5.30 7.44 6.15
N PHE A 39 -6.36 7.60 5.36
CA PHE A 39 -6.62 8.82 4.60
C PHE A 39 -7.61 9.70 5.37
N LEU A 40 -7.24 10.96 5.61
CA LEU A 40 -8.08 11.96 6.27
C LEU A 40 -8.38 13.08 5.27
N GLY A 41 -9.65 13.42 5.12
CA GLY A 41 -10.10 14.50 4.24
C GLY A 41 -11.49 14.99 4.62
N ARG A 42 -11.81 16.23 4.22
CA ARG A 42 -13.15 16.82 4.32
C ARG A 42 -13.56 17.27 2.93
N ILE A 43 -14.77 16.90 2.50
CA ILE A 43 -15.36 17.47 1.29
C ILE A 43 -16.01 18.82 1.68
N VAL A 44 -15.59 19.91 1.05
CA VAL A 44 -15.99 21.30 1.38
C VAL A 44 -17.19 21.80 0.56
N GLU A 45 -17.57 21.08 -0.50
CA GLU A 45 -18.80 21.32 -1.28
C GLU A 45 -19.55 20.01 -1.52
N ALA A 46 -20.81 20.05 -1.92
CA ALA A 46 -21.52 18.86 -2.39
C ALA A 46 -20.95 18.41 -3.75
N GLY A 47 -19.79 17.77 -3.71
CA GLY A 47 -19.17 17.16 -4.88
C GLY A 47 -20.10 16.12 -5.48
N CYS A 48 -19.93 15.85 -6.77
CA CYS A 48 -20.73 14.84 -7.44
C CYS A 48 -20.55 13.45 -6.82
N GLU A 49 -21.66 12.79 -6.48
CA GLU A 49 -21.67 11.41 -6.04
C GLU A 49 -21.33 10.49 -7.22
N THR A 50 -20.36 9.60 -7.05
CA THR A 50 -19.99 8.63 -8.08
C THR A 50 -20.32 7.23 -7.58
N THR A 51 -21.12 6.51 -8.36
CA THR A 51 -21.49 5.12 -8.13
C THR A 51 -21.05 4.28 -9.31
N TYR A 52 -20.71 3.02 -9.06
CA TYR A 52 -20.36 2.07 -10.11
C TYR A 52 -21.21 0.80 -10.00
N SER A 53 -21.50 0.20 -11.14
CA SER A 53 -22.09 -1.14 -11.27
C SER A 53 -21.19 -2.00 -12.15
N THR A 54 -21.61 -3.23 -12.44
CA THR A 54 -20.82 -4.20 -13.20
C THR A 54 -20.26 -3.66 -14.52
N ASN A 55 -21.00 -2.79 -15.23
CA ASN A 55 -20.60 -2.28 -16.55
C ASN A 55 -20.75 -0.76 -16.71
N GLN A 56 -21.09 -0.03 -15.65
CA GLN A 56 -21.45 1.38 -15.75
C GLN A 56 -20.88 2.19 -14.60
N LEU A 57 -20.40 3.39 -14.92
CA LEU A 57 -20.10 4.45 -13.97
C LEU A 57 -21.21 5.50 -14.07
N THR A 58 -21.80 5.85 -12.93
CA THR A 58 -22.84 6.88 -12.82
C THR A 58 -22.36 7.99 -11.89
N GLN A 59 -22.40 9.22 -12.38
CA GLN A 59 -22.10 10.41 -11.60
C GLN A 59 -23.37 11.24 -11.42
N THR A 60 -23.65 11.65 -10.19
CA THR A 60 -24.79 12.50 -9.83
C THR A 60 -24.25 13.78 -9.22
N CYS A 61 -24.42 14.90 -9.91
CA CYS A 61 -23.98 16.22 -9.47
C CYS A 61 -25.17 17.07 -9.03
N MET A 62 -24.93 18.05 -8.15
CA MET A 62 -25.91 19.09 -7.84
C MET A 62 -25.67 20.30 -8.76
N ASP A 63 -26.65 20.64 -9.58
CA ASP A 63 -26.72 21.87 -10.37
C ASP A 63 -27.74 22.81 -9.72
N GLY A 64 -27.25 23.68 -8.84
CA GLY A 64 -28.09 24.44 -7.92
C GLY A 64 -28.90 23.49 -7.02
N ASN A 65 -30.23 23.53 -7.15
CA ASN A 65 -31.14 22.66 -6.40
C ASN A 65 -31.56 21.39 -7.16
N LYS A 66 -30.96 21.10 -8.33
CA LYS A 66 -31.33 19.96 -9.17
C LYS A 66 -30.21 18.93 -9.21
N SER A 67 -30.56 17.65 -9.06
CA SER A 67 -29.60 16.56 -9.29
C SER A 67 -29.52 16.22 -10.77
N VAL A 68 -28.33 16.29 -11.35
CA VAL A 68 -28.04 15.92 -12.74
C VAL A 68 -27.27 14.60 -12.76
N LYS A 69 -27.78 13.62 -13.50
CA LYS A 69 -27.13 12.31 -13.67
C LYS A 69 -26.41 12.21 -15.00
N GLN A 70 -25.20 11.68 -14.95
CA GLN A 70 -24.35 11.41 -16.10
C GLN A 70 -23.84 9.97 -16.00
N GLN A 71 -23.80 9.27 -17.13
CA GLN A 71 -23.45 7.86 -17.16
C GLN A 71 -22.47 7.58 -18.28
N MET A 72 -21.56 6.66 -18.04
CA MET A 72 -20.74 6.06 -19.07
C MET A 72 -20.57 4.56 -18.81
N THR A 73 -20.35 3.79 -19.87
CA THR A 73 -19.96 2.39 -19.69
C THR A 73 -18.50 2.32 -19.23
N LEU A 74 -18.16 1.31 -18.41
CA LEU A 74 -16.77 1.06 -18.04
C LEU A 74 -15.91 0.76 -19.27
N GLN A 75 -16.50 0.20 -20.34
CA GLN A 75 -15.83 -0.01 -21.62
C GLN A 75 -15.44 1.31 -22.30
N ALA A 76 -16.35 2.30 -22.33
CA ALA A 76 -16.06 3.61 -22.88
C ALA A 76 -14.99 4.32 -22.03
N ALA A 77 -15.10 4.21 -20.71
CA ALA A 77 -14.14 4.76 -19.76
C ALA A 77 -12.75 4.15 -19.96
N ALA A 78 -12.67 2.83 -20.16
CA ALA A 78 -11.44 2.10 -20.50
C ALA A 78 -10.77 2.59 -21.79
N ASN A 79 -11.57 3.09 -22.72
CA ASN A 79 -11.11 3.61 -24.01
C ASN A 79 -10.79 5.11 -23.96
N GLY A 80 -10.74 5.71 -22.76
CA GLY A 80 -10.40 7.11 -22.55
C GLY A 80 -11.57 8.07 -22.71
N ALA A 81 -12.82 7.59 -22.72
CA ALA A 81 -13.96 8.50 -22.66
C ALA A 81 -13.97 9.27 -21.33
N VAL A 82 -14.49 10.50 -21.38
CA VAL A 82 -14.57 11.40 -20.23
C VAL A 82 -16.02 11.80 -20.03
N ILE A 83 -16.51 11.74 -18.80
CA ILE A 83 -17.76 12.41 -18.45
C ILE A 83 -17.44 13.90 -18.31
N GLN A 84 -18.00 14.68 -19.22
CA GLN A 84 -18.00 16.14 -19.16
C GLN A 84 -19.30 16.57 -18.50
N GLY A 85 -19.21 17.17 -17.32
CA GLY A 85 -20.32 17.84 -16.65
C GLY A 85 -21.00 18.84 -17.57
N LYS A 86 -22.23 18.60 -18.05
CA LYS A 86 -22.96 19.64 -18.81
C LYS A 86 -23.32 20.74 -17.81
N ASN A 87 -22.60 21.86 -17.88
CA ASN A 87 -22.63 22.99 -16.92
C ASN A 87 -22.03 22.70 -15.53
N GLN A 88 -21.21 21.67 -15.38
CA GLN A 88 -20.54 21.38 -14.11
C GLN A 88 -19.02 21.43 -14.34
N PRO A 89 -18.24 22.01 -13.42
CA PRO A 89 -16.80 22.18 -13.61
C PRO A 89 -16.01 20.89 -13.37
N ASN A 90 -16.68 19.73 -13.38
CA ASN A 90 -16.06 18.46 -13.11
C ASN A 90 -15.84 17.64 -14.40
N GLN A 91 -14.68 17.02 -14.49
CA GLN A 91 -14.37 16.01 -15.49
C GLN A 91 -14.02 14.71 -14.78
N VAL A 92 -14.55 13.60 -15.30
CA VAL A 92 -14.20 12.26 -14.82
C VAL A 92 -13.58 11.46 -15.94
N SER A 93 -12.34 11.02 -15.71
CA SER A 93 -11.67 10.03 -16.54
C SER A 93 -11.49 8.74 -15.76
N PHE A 94 -11.35 7.62 -16.48
CA PHE A 94 -11.11 6.32 -15.88
C PHE A 94 -9.99 5.62 -16.62
N ARG A 95 -9.14 4.92 -15.87
CA ARG A 95 -8.10 4.06 -16.46
C ARG A 95 -7.95 2.78 -15.67
N TRP A 96 -7.74 1.68 -16.38
CA TRP A 96 -7.34 0.41 -15.77
C TRP A 96 -5.86 0.47 -15.41
N ILE A 97 -5.50 -0.07 -14.24
CA ILE A 97 -4.09 -0.16 -13.79
C ILE A 97 -3.52 -1.55 -14.02
N ASP A 98 -4.36 -2.58 -14.13
CA ASP A 98 -3.96 -3.94 -14.44
C ASP A 98 -4.43 -4.38 -15.83
N LYS A 99 -3.69 -5.31 -16.44
CA LYS A 99 -4.02 -5.87 -17.76
C LYS A 99 -5.31 -6.68 -17.76
N GLU A 100 -5.69 -7.23 -16.61
CA GLU A 100 -6.88 -8.07 -16.42
C GLU A 100 -8.15 -7.23 -16.23
N LYS A 101 -8.01 -5.89 -16.14
CA LYS A 101 -9.10 -4.92 -15.92
C LYS A 101 -9.92 -5.22 -14.67
N LYS A 102 -9.24 -5.57 -13.58
CA LYS A 102 -9.84 -5.83 -12.26
C LYS A 102 -9.72 -4.65 -11.30
N LEU A 103 -8.79 -3.74 -11.56
CA LEU A 103 -8.48 -2.57 -10.75
C LEU A 103 -8.34 -1.34 -11.65
N GLY A 104 -9.04 -0.27 -11.29
CA GLY A 104 -9.00 0.98 -12.04
C GLY A 104 -8.94 2.19 -11.14
N ILE A 105 -8.56 3.32 -11.72
CA ILE A 105 -8.55 4.64 -11.09
C ILE A 105 -9.58 5.48 -11.82
N ALA A 106 -10.56 6.00 -11.08
CA ALA A 106 -11.39 7.12 -11.52
C ALA A 106 -10.74 8.42 -11.05
N GLU A 107 -10.40 9.29 -11.98
CA GLU A 107 -9.81 10.61 -11.70
C GLU A 107 -10.87 11.68 -11.92
N ILE A 108 -11.15 12.44 -10.87
CA ILE A 108 -12.17 13.49 -10.86
C ILE A 108 -11.46 14.82 -10.70
N THR A 109 -11.53 15.67 -11.72
CA THR A 109 -10.97 17.03 -11.71
C THR A 109 -12.10 18.02 -11.53
N TYR A 110 -12.02 18.90 -10.54
CA TYR A 110 -12.93 20.04 -10.35
C TYR A 110 -12.21 21.34 -10.76
N ASN A 111 -12.86 22.19 -11.54
CA ASN A 111 -12.36 23.52 -11.93
C ASN A 111 -13.08 24.65 -11.20
#